data_AF-A0A950JQ12-F1
#
_entry.id   AF-A0A950JQ12-F1
#
_cell.length_a   1.000
_cell.length_b   1.000
_cell.length_c   1.000
_cell.angle_alpha   90.00
_cell.angle_beta   90.00
_cell.angle_gamma   90.00
#
_symmetry.space_group_name_H-M   'P 1'
#
loop_
_entity.id
_entity.type
_entity.pdbx_description
1 polymer ?
#
loop_
_entity_poly.entity_id
_entity_poly.type
_entity_poly.pdbx_seq_one_letter_code
_entity_poly.pdbx_strand_id
1 'polypeptide(L)'
;ATLAAHRPAPSFTIVPAHDDLGSNTIICSPPDAVPLRFGENSFYPHLDAARKRGIEPLVMRHPGIGMDVDNPVDLITLLKMSPPVRTRTLSFLKQSGIAERLLETSENKPSSQA
;
A
#
# COMPACT_ATOMS: atom_id res chain seq x y z
N ALA A 1 13.08 6.52 -1.90
CA ALA A 1 13.53 5.11 -1.98
C ALA A 1 13.09 4.46 -3.29
N THR A 2 11.78 4.34 -3.57
CA THR A 2 11.26 3.64 -4.76
C THR A 2 11.77 4.20 -6.09
N LEU A 3 11.69 5.52 -6.29
CA LEU A 3 12.24 6.18 -7.48
C LEU A 3 13.75 5.93 -7.67
N ALA A 4 14.52 6.03 -6.58
CA ALA A 4 15.97 5.83 -6.62
C ALA A 4 16.37 4.37 -6.92
N ALA A 5 15.51 3.41 -6.60
CA ALA A 5 15.73 1.99 -6.88
C ALA A 5 15.25 1.56 -8.27
N HIS A 6 14.48 2.42 -8.97
CA HIS A 6 13.98 2.10 -10.30
C HIS A 6 15.14 1.97 -11.30
N ARG A 7 15.09 0.93 -12.14
CA ARG A 7 16.17 0.57 -13.07
C ARG A 7 16.02 1.31 -14.41
N PRO A 8 17.09 1.42 -15.23
CA PRO A 8 16.98 1.89 -16.61
C PRO A 8 15.99 1.09 -17.46
N ALA A 9 15.43 1.70 -18.49
CA ALA A 9 14.46 1.08 -19.38
C ALA A 9 15.04 -0.12 -20.18
N PRO A 10 14.22 -1.15 -20.51
CA PRO A 10 12.85 -1.33 -20.07
C PRO A 10 12.77 -1.83 -18.62
N SER A 11 11.92 -1.21 -17.80
CA SER A 11 11.82 -1.53 -16.38
C SER A 11 10.44 -1.27 -15.79
N PHE A 12 10.12 -2.07 -14.76
CA PHE A 12 8.88 -1.99 -14.01
C PHE A 12 9.20 -2.14 -12.52
N THR A 13 8.81 -1.16 -11.71
CA THR A 13 8.95 -1.20 -10.24
C THR A 13 7.59 -1.01 -9.62
N ILE A 14 7.27 -1.82 -8.61
CA ILE A 14 5.95 -1.83 -7.99
C ILE A 14 6.08 -1.93 -6.46
N VAL A 15 5.25 -1.17 -5.75
CA VAL A 15 5.02 -1.32 -4.31
C VAL A 15 3.61 -1.86 -4.11
N PRO A 16 3.44 -3.07 -3.54
CA PRO A 16 2.12 -3.59 -3.25
C PRO A 16 1.45 -2.80 -2.12
N ALA A 17 0.13 -2.90 -2.04
CA ALA A 17 -0.60 -2.59 -0.82
C ALA A 17 -0.16 -3.52 0.32
N HIS A 18 -0.50 -3.16 1.55
CA HIS A 18 -0.07 -3.87 2.75
C HIS A 18 -0.62 -5.31 2.84
N ASP A 19 -1.71 -5.60 2.11
CA ASP A 19 -2.38 -6.90 2.02
C ASP A 19 -2.01 -7.71 0.76
N ASP A 20 -1.09 -7.20 -0.07
CA ASP A 20 -0.70 -7.78 -1.37
C ASP A 20 -1.83 -7.89 -2.42
N LEU A 21 -2.99 -7.28 -2.20
CA LEU A 21 -4.10 -7.29 -3.17
C LEU A 21 -4.01 -6.08 -4.11
N GLY A 22 -3.56 -4.93 -3.60
CA GLY A 22 -3.44 -3.67 -4.34
C GLY A 22 -2.04 -3.34 -4.86
N SER A 23 -1.94 -2.31 -5.70
CA SER A 23 -0.68 -1.73 -6.18
C SER A 23 -0.62 -0.24 -5.84
N ASN A 24 0.12 0.13 -4.79
CA ASN A 24 0.13 1.51 -4.27
C ASN A 24 1.12 2.43 -4.99
N THR A 25 2.13 1.86 -5.65
CA THR A 25 3.03 2.62 -6.51
C THR A 25 3.49 1.77 -7.67
N ILE A 26 3.47 2.36 -8.86
CA ILE A 26 4.03 1.77 -10.08
C ILE A 26 4.94 2.80 -10.73
N ILE A 27 6.11 2.37 -11.19
CA ILE A 27 7.04 3.16 -11.99
C ILE A 27 7.38 2.33 -13.24
N CYS A 28 7.11 2.91 -14.41
CA CYS A 28 7.34 2.30 -15.71
C CYS A 28 8.33 3.14 -16.52
N SER A 29 9.32 2.50 -17.11
CA SER A 29 10.18 3.10 -18.13
C SER A 29 10.32 2.15 -19.32
N PRO A 30 9.86 2.50 -20.54
CA PRO A 30 9.02 3.66 -20.85
C PRO A 30 7.63 3.58 -20.15
N PRO A 31 6.84 4.67 -20.12
CA PRO A 31 5.55 4.70 -19.43
C PRO A 31 4.54 3.62 -19.86
N ASP A 32 4.68 3.10 -21.07
CA ASP A 32 3.83 2.06 -21.70
C ASP A 32 4.47 0.66 -21.70
N ALA A 33 5.59 0.46 -20.99
CA ALA A 33 6.34 -0.79 -20.95
C ALA A 33 5.48 -2.00 -20.51
N VAL A 34 4.51 -1.77 -19.62
CA VAL A 34 3.62 -2.78 -19.06
C VAL A 34 2.17 -2.26 -19.12
N PRO A 35 1.22 -3.03 -19.69
CA PRO A 35 -0.19 -2.64 -19.66
C PRO A 35 -0.69 -2.66 -18.20
N LEU A 36 -1.19 -1.53 -17.74
CA LEU A 36 -1.67 -1.38 -16.37
C LEU A 36 -3.14 -1.77 -16.25
N ARG A 37 -3.48 -2.45 -15.16
CA ARG A 37 -4.85 -2.84 -14.79
C ARG A 37 -5.04 -2.58 -13.30
N PHE A 38 -5.62 -1.44 -12.98
CA PHE A 38 -6.00 -1.08 -11.62
C PHE A 38 -7.35 -1.70 -11.21
N GLY A 39 -7.58 -1.74 -9.90
CA GLY A 39 -8.75 -2.37 -9.28
C GLY A 39 -8.35 -3.42 -8.26
N GLU A 40 -9.34 -4.17 -7.79
CA GLU A 40 -9.15 -5.28 -6.85
C GLU A 40 -8.16 -6.31 -7.41
N ASN A 41 -7.28 -6.82 -6.53
CA ASN A 41 -6.30 -7.85 -6.87
C ASN A 41 -5.38 -7.45 -8.04
N SER A 42 -4.99 -6.18 -8.13
CA SER A 42 -4.17 -5.64 -9.22
C SER A 42 -2.68 -6.01 -9.12
N PHE A 43 -2.16 -6.37 -7.94
CA PHE A 43 -0.73 -6.63 -7.75
C PHE A 43 -0.19 -7.75 -8.64
N TYR A 44 -0.71 -8.97 -8.50
CA TYR A 44 -0.25 -10.13 -9.26
C TYR A 44 -0.45 -9.98 -10.79
N PRO A 45 -1.61 -9.49 -11.28
CA PRO A 45 -1.78 -9.19 -12.70
C PRO A 45 -0.72 -8.25 -13.28
N HIS A 46 -0.25 -7.26 -12.52
CA HIS A 46 0.84 -6.39 -12.96
C HIS A 46 2.17 -7.15 -13.08
N LEU A 47 2.49 -8.04 -12.14
CA LEU A 47 3.70 -8.86 -12.21
C LEU A 47 3.69 -9.77 -13.44
N ASP A 48 2.56 -10.40 -13.72
CA ASP A 48 2.39 -11.28 -14.88
C ASP A 48 2.48 -10.49 -16.19
N ALA A 49 1.89 -9.29 -16.24
CA ALA A 49 1.96 -8.41 -17.40
C ALA A 49 3.41 -7.98 -17.69
N ALA A 50 4.19 -7.64 -16.66
CA ALA A 50 5.60 -7.30 -16.79
C ALA A 50 6.42 -8.47 -17.34
N ARG A 51 6.26 -9.67 -16.76
CA ARG A 51 6.97 -10.87 -17.20
C ARG A 51 6.63 -11.28 -18.63
N LYS A 52 5.36 -11.13 -19.04
CA LYS A 52 4.93 -11.36 -20.44
C LYS A 52 5.59 -10.41 -21.43
N ARG A 53 6.08 -9.25 -20.98
CA ARG A 53 6.85 -8.28 -21.78
C ARG A 53 8.36 -8.50 -21.67
N GLY A 54 8.82 -9.55 -20.99
CA GLY A 54 10.24 -9.85 -20.76
C GLY A 54 10.90 -8.97 -19.70
N ILE A 55 10.11 -8.28 -18.86
CA ILE A 55 10.60 -7.39 -17.81
C ILE A 55 10.44 -8.11 -16.47
N GLU A 56 11.54 -8.34 -15.74
CA GLU A 56 11.44 -8.85 -14.37
C GLU A 56 11.07 -7.68 -13.42
N PRO A 57 9.89 -7.71 -12.78
CA PRO A 57 9.43 -6.63 -11.93
C PRO A 57 10.30 -6.49 -10.67
N LEU A 58 10.69 -5.26 -10.34
CA LEU A 58 11.28 -4.95 -9.04
C LEU A 58 10.15 -4.70 -8.03
N VAL A 59 9.89 -5.68 -7.18
CA VAL A 59 8.92 -5.55 -6.08
C VAL A 59 9.61 -4.92 -4.86
N MET A 60 9.09 -3.79 -4.41
CA MET A 60 9.56 -3.08 -3.23
C MET A 60 8.49 -3.06 -2.16
N ARG A 61 8.83 -3.45 -0.93
CA ARG A 61 7.94 -3.27 0.23
C ARG A 61 8.32 -2.01 0.97
N HIS A 62 7.38 -1.09 1.10
CA HIS A 62 7.60 0.18 1.79
C HIS A 62 6.42 0.46 2.72
N PRO A 63 6.57 0.33 4.06
CA PRO A 63 5.45 0.39 5.00
C PRO A 63 4.58 1.63 4.85
N GLY A 64 5.19 2.80 4.61
CA GLY A 64 4.42 4.05 4.43
C GLY A 64 3.71 4.19 3.08
N ILE A 65 4.19 3.56 2.01
CA ILE A 65 3.58 3.66 0.68
C ILE A 65 2.53 2.55 0.52
N GLY A 66 2.82 1.35 1.03
CA GLY A 66 1.90 0.22 1.05
C GLY A 66 0.71 0.40 1.99
N MET A 67 0.70 1.42 2.86
CA MET A 67 -0.41 1.72 3.77
C MET A 67 -1.37 2.75 3.14
N ASP A 68 -2.18 2.28 2.20
CA ASP A 68 -3.42 2.93 1.77
C ASP A 68 -4.51 2.84 2.86
N VAL A 69 -5.52 3.70 2.76
CA VAL A 69 -6.59 3.81 3.77
C VAL A 69 -7.93 3.80 3.04
N ASP A 70 -8.57 2.64 2.98
CA ASP A 70 -9.84 2.42 2.29
C ASP A 70 -10.98 2.08 3.27
N ASN A 71 -10.65 1.40 4.36
CA ASN A 71 -11.61 0.92 5.35
C ASN A 71 -11.24 1.35 6.79
N PRO A 72 -12.17 1.29 7.76
CA PRO A 72 -11.90 1.70 9.13
C PRO A 72 -10.79 0.93 9.84
N VAL A 73 -10.51 -0.32 9.45
CA VAL A 73 -9.42 -1.12 10.03
C VAL A 73 -8.07 -0.54 9.63
N ASP A 74 -7.95 0.01 8.42
CA ASP A 74 -6.72 0.67 7.95
C ASP A 74 -6.38 1.91 8.80
N LEU A 75 -7.39 2.64 9.29
CA LEU A 75 -7.18 3.75 10.23
C LEU A 75 -6.60 3.26 11.56
N ILE A 76 -7.06 2.11 12.06
CA ILE A 76 -6.52 1.49 13.27
C ILE A 76 -5.07 1.06 13.03
N THR A 77 -4.78 0.44 11.88
CA THR A 77 -3.41 0.07 11.48
C THR A 77 -2.52 1.30 11.41
N LEU A 78 -2.96 2.38 10.73
CA LEU A 78 -2.26 3.66 10.63
C LEU A 78 -1.97 4.27 12.01
N LEU A 79 -2.93 4.22 12.94
CA LEU A 79 -2.76 4.70 14.32
C LEU A 79 -1.73 3.87 15.12
N LYS A 80 -1.58 2.58 14.81
CA LYS A 80 -0.68 1.63 15.49
C LYS A 80 0.70 1.51 14.82
N MET A 81 0.95 2.16 13.68
CA MET A 81 2.24 2.09 12.98
C MET A 81 3.41 2.58 13.86
N SER A 82 4.52 1.85 13.81
CA SER A 82 5.77 2.20 14.48
C SER A 82 6.96 2.15 13.50
N PRO A 83 7.79 3.21 13.40
CA PRO A 83 7.64 4.48 14.11
C PRO A 83 6.40 5.26 13.66
N PRO A 84 5.85 6.15 14.50
CA PRO A 84 4.66 6.92 14.15
C PRO A 84 4.89 7.74 12.88
N VAL A 85 3.99 7.59 11.91
CA VAL A 85 4.02 8.44 10.72
C VAL A 85 3.47 9.82 11.10
N ARG A 86 4.15 10.90 10.72
CA ARG A 86 3.64 12.26 10.96
C ARG A 86 2.89 12.74 9.73
N THR A 87 1.58 12.58 9.73
CA THR A 87 0.69 13.04 8.64
C THR A 87 -0.38 13.97 9.18
N ARG A 88 -0.93 14.82 8.30
CA ARG A 88 -2.12 15.64 8.64
C ARG A 88 -3.31 14.78 9.03
N THR A 89 -3.48 13.62 8.38
CA THR A 89 -4.52 12.64 8.70
C THR A 89 -4.42 12.17 10.15
N LEU A 90 -3.23 11.78 10.61
CA LEU A 90 -3.03 11.35 12.00
C LEU A 90 -3.27 12.48 13.00
N SER A 91 -2.87 13.71 12.68
CA SER A 91 -3.22 14.88 13.51
C SER A 91 -4.74 15.10 13.59
N PHE A 92 -5.44 14.98 12.46
CA PHE A 92 -6.89 15.14 12.41
C PHE A 92 -7.62 14.06 13.21
N LEU A 93 -7.22 12.79 13.08
CA LEU A 93 -7.84 11.67 13.81
C LEU A 93 -7.77 11.87 15.33
N LYS A 94 -6.63 12.37 15.83
CA LYS A 94 -6.43 12.70 17.25
C LYS A 94 -7.25 13.92 17.68
N GLN A 95 -7.19 15.01 16.92
CA GLN A 95 -7.88 16.26 17.28
C GLN A 95 -9.41 16.15 17.24
N SER A 96 -9.93 15.27 16.39
CA SER A 96 -11.38 15.05 16.24
C SER A 96 -11.97 14.05 17.24
N GLY A 97 -11.16 13.40 18.08
CA GLY A 97 -11.61 12.33 18.96
C GLY A 97 -11.95 11.01 18.24
N ILE A 98 -11.63 10.89 16.95
CA ILE A 98 -11.89 9.67 16.16
C ILE A 98 -10.90 8.57 16.55
N ALA A 99 -9.64 8.93 16.80
CA ALA A 99 -8.60 7.97 17.16
C ALA A 99 -8.97 7.18 18.43
N GLU A 100 -9.41 7.88 19.47
CA GLU A 100 -9.80 7.31 20.76
C GLU A 100 -10.98 6.35 20.56
N ARG A 101 -12.06 6.78 19.89
CA ARG A 101 -13.24 5.94 19.62
C ARG A 101 -12.91 4.69 18.82
N LEU A 102 -12.02 4.79 17.82
CA LEU A 102 -11.59 3.64 17.03
C LEU A 102 -10.78 2.64 17.84
N LEU A 103 -9.86 3.13 18.70
CA LEU A 103 -9.03 2.28 19.53
C LEU A 103 -9.86 1.55 20.59
N GLU A 104 -10.75 2.26 21.30
CA GLU A 104 -11.68 1.68 22.28
C GLU A 104 -12.60 0.61 21.66
N THR A 105 -13.14 0.87 20.47
CA THR A 105 -13.98 -0.09 19.75
C THR A 105 -13.18 -1.32 19.31
N SER A 106 -11.90 -1.15 18.97
CA SER A 106 -11.03 -2.25 18.58
C SER A 106 -10.65 -3.15 19.75
N GLU A 107 -10.52 -2.59 20.96
CA GLU A 107 -10.17 -3.32 22.18
C GLU A 107 -11.38 -4.02 22.82
N ASN A 108 -12.59 -3.48 22.64
CA ASN A 108 -13.83 -4.04 23.18
C ASN A 108 -14.47 -5.15 22.32
N LYS A 109 -13.84 -5.56 21.21
CA LYS A 109 -14.33 -6.70 20.41
C LYS A 109 -13.95 -8.01 21.13
N PRO A 110 -14.91 -8.88 21.53
CA PRO A 110 -14.57 -10.19 22.08
C PRO A 110 -13.80 -11.00 21.04
N SER A 111 -12.75 -11.68 21.49
CA SER A 111 -11.98 -12.66 20.73
C SER A 111 -12.87 -13.85 20.34
N SER A 112 -13.67 -13.68 19.29
CA SER A 112 -14.37 -14.76 18.60
C SER A 112 -14.71 -14.31 17.18
N GLN A 113 -13.95 -14.79 16.21
CA GLN A 113 -14.46 -15.71 15.19
C GLN A 113 -13.26 -16.27 14.40
N ALA A 114 -13.24 -17.60 14.35
CA ALA A 114 -12.26 -18.46 13.68
C ALA A 114 -12.45 -18.48 12.17
#